data_AF-A0A2U8DVL6-F1
#
_entry.id   AF-A0A2U8DVL6-F1
#
_cell.length_a   1.000
_cell.length_b   1.000
_cell.length_c   1.000
_cell.angle_alpha   90.00
_cell.angle_beta   90.00
_cell.angle_gamma   90.00
#
_symmetry.space_group_name_H-M   'P 1'
#
loop_
_entity.id
_entity.type
_entity.pdbx_description
1 polymer ?
#
loop_
_entity_poly.entity_id
_entity_poly.type
_entity_poly.pdbx_seq_one_letter_code
_entity_poly.pdbx_strand_id
1 'polypeptide(L)'
;MWINKITADGWISFIGSIIGAIITAISIIITIRINNKQIKQQMIEKIRPYHDALKESIPSYDYIMTQSDYLDEEDNLLGGFVDVEGRLSILEKRLRDSEEPNGLLEYKIEQHKKYMEYWSKSNSKIEEFMNSGFYNAVKSACDGEVIKCYYDFFVAFHNEHFYSGPIIDTDLLRGNLSRLFEAIKNAEKF
;
A
#
# COMPACT_ATOMS: atom_id res chain seq x y z
N MET A 1 5.51 42.13 65.80
CA MET A 1 5.30 40.80 65.20
C MET A 1 3.79 40.57 65.10
N TRP A 2 3.19 40.96 63.97
CA TRP A 2 1.77 40.72 63.69
C TRP A 2 1.66 39.42 62.91
N ILE A 3 1.29 38.32 63.58
CA ILE A 3 0.80 37.13 62.87
C ILE A 3 -0.67 37.43 62.56
N ASN A 4 -0.93 37.83 61.32
CA ASN A 4 -2.29 38.15 60.85
C ASN A 4 -3.24 36.98 61.14
N LYS A 5 -4.35 37.28 61.83
CA LYS A 5 -5.51 36.38 61.94
C LYS A 5 -6.12 36.21 60.55
N ILE A 6 -5.75 35.13 59.86
CA ILE A 6 -6.47 34.70 58.66
C ILE A 6 -7.81 34.12 59.15
N THR A 7 -8.93 34.73 58.76
CA THR A 7 -10.28 34.24 59.08
C THR A 7 -10.58 32.97 58.28
N ALA A 8 -11.45 32.09 58.80
CA ALA A 8 -11.85 30.85 58.13
C ALA A 8 -12.37 31.11 56.70
N ASP A 9 -13.07 32.23 56.49
CA ASP A 9 -13.56 32.68 55.18
C ASP A 9 -12.42 33.02 54.20
N GLY A 10 -11.30 33.55 54.70
CA GLY A 10 -10.11 33.83 53.89
C GLY A 10 -9.40 32.56 53.41
N TRP A 11 -9.39 31.50 54.24
CA TRP A 11 -8.87 30.19 53.85
C TRP A 11 -9.76 29.47 52.82
N ILE A 12 -11.08 29.56 52.97
CA ILE A 12 -12.04 28.99 52.02
C ILE A 12 -11.94 29.69 50.66
N SER A 13 -11.83 31.02 50.65
CA SER A 13 -11.63 31.81 49.43
C SER A 13 -10.30 31.47 48.74
N PHE A 14 -9.21 31.35 49.50
CA PHE A 14 -7.90 30.95 48.98
C PHE A 14 -7.90 29.55 48.36
N ILE A 15 -8.44 28.54 49.06
CA ILE A 15 -8.56 27.17 48.55
C ILE A 15 -9.46 27.12 47.31
N GLY A 16 -10.59 27.83 47.33
CA GLY A 16 -11.49 27.95 46.18
C GLY A 16 -10.81 28.54 44.95
N SER A 17 -9.95 29.56 45.14
CA SER A 17 -9.19 30.18 44.04
C SER A 17 -8.12 29.24 43.44
N ILE A 18 -7.46 28.43 44.27
CA ILE A 18 -6.49 27.41 43.81
C ILE A 18 -7.19 26.32 43.02
N ILE A 19 -8.31 25.80 43.53
CA ILE A 19 -9.09 24.77 42.84
C ILE A 19 -9.63 25.30 41.50
N GLY A 20 -10.13 26.54 41.48
CA GLY A 20 -10.57 27.21 40.26
C GLY A 20 -9.46 27.31 39.21
N ALA A 21 -8.26 27.75 39.63
CA ALA A 21 -7.10 27.86 38.74
C ALA A 21 -6.65 26.49 38.18
N ILE A 22 -6.68 25.44 39.00
CA ILE A 22 -6.35 24.06 38.56
C ILE A 22 -7.37 23.57 37.52
N ILE A 23 -8.67 23.78 37.74
CA ILE A 23 -9.73 23.37 36.81
C ILE A 23 -9.59 24.12 35.47
N THR A 24 -9.28 25.42 35.50
CA THR A 24 -9.04 26.21 34.28
C THR A 24 -7.81 25.70 33.52
N ALA A 25 -6.70 25.41 34.22
CA ALA A 25 -5.50 24.87 33.59
C ALA A 25 -5.75 23.50 32.93
N ILE A 26 -6.47 22.59 33.61
CA ILE A 26 -6.86 21.29 33.05
C ILE A 26 -7.73 21.47 31.80
N SER A 27 -8.71 22.38 31.85
CA SER A 27 -9.59 22.66 30.72
C SER A 27 -8.81 23.17 29.49
N ILE A 28 -7.86 24.10 29.69
CA ILE A 28 -6.99 24.60 28.62
C ILE A 28 -6.17 23.46 27.99
N ILE A 29 -5.58 22.59 28.81
CA ILE A 29 -4.80 21.44 28.33
C ILE A 29 -5.69 20.48 27.51
N ILE A 30 -6.91 20.21 27.97
CA ILE A 30 -7.87 19.36 27.25
C ILE A 30 -8.24 20.01 25.91
N THR A 31 -8.55 21.31 25.87
CA THR A 31 -8.86 22.03 24.63
C THR A 31 -7.71 22.02 23.64
N ILE A 32 -6.46 22.23 24.10
CA ILE A 32 -5.27 22.13 23.24
C ILE A 32 -5.15 20.73 22.65
N ARG A 33 -5.36 19.68 23.46
CA ARG A 33 -5.33 18.28 22.98
C ARG A 33 -6.44 18.00 21.96
N ILE A 34 -7.66 18.48 22.19
CA ILE A 34 -8.79 18.31 21.27
C ILE A 34 -8.51 19.01 19.94
N ASN A 35 -8.05 20.27 19.97
CA ASN A 35 -7.71 21.03 18.76
C ASN A 35 -6.59 20.36 17.97
N ASN A 36 -5.54 19.89 18.64
CA ASN A 36 -4.45 19.15 17.98
C ASN A 36 -4.96 17.87 17.32
N LYS A 37 -5.87 17.14 17.98
CA LYS A 37 -6.49 15.94 17.40
C LYS A 37 -7.34 16.28 16.17
N GLN A 38 -8.13 17.36 16.22
CA GLN A 38 -8.96 17.80 15.10
C GLN A 38 -8.11 18.24 13.89
N ILE A 39 -7.03 18.99 14.11
CA ILE A 39 -6.11 19.41 13.04
C ILE A 39 -5.48 18.19 12.36
N LYS A 40 -5.02 17.21 13.13
CA LYS A 40 -4.48 15.94 12.60
C LYS A 40 -5.52 15.19 11.77
N GLN A 41 -6.74 15.05 12.30
CA GLN A 41 -7.84 14.39 11.59
C GLN A 41 -8.13 15.06 10.24
N GLN A 42 -8.16 16.39 10.20
CA GLN A 42 -8.37 17.15 8.96
C GLN A 42 -7.23 16.99 7.96
N MET A 43 -5.98 16.86 8.42
CA MET A 43 -4.86 16.57 7.55
C MET A 43 -4.96 15.16 6.96
N ILE A 44 -5.33 14.16 7.77
CA ILE A 44 -5.55 12.79 7.32
C ILE A 44 -6.69 12.72 6.30
N GLU A 45 -7.81 13.40 6.56
CA GLU A 45 -8.95 13.44 5.64
C GLU A 45 -8.59 14.07 4.28
N LYS A 46 -7.65 15.03 4.27
CA LYS A 46 -7.14 15.63 3.03
C LYS A 46 -6.22 14.68 2.26
N ILE A 47 -5.42 13.84 2.93
CA ILE A 47 -4.45 12.96 2.25
C ILE A 47 -5.06 11.63 1.80
N ARG A 48 -6.07 11.14 2.54
CA ARG A 48 -6.70 9.83 2.31
C ARG A 48 -7.13 9.57 0.86
N PRO A 49 -7.76 10.52 0.13
CA PRO A 49 -8.13 10.30 -1.27
C PRO A 49 -6.93 9.95 -2.18
N TYR A 50 -5.75 10.51 -1.90
CA TYR A 50 -4.54 10.20 -2.66
C TYR A 50 -4.00 8.81 -2.31
N HIS A 51 -4.01 8.43 -1.03
CA HIS A 51 -3.64 7.08 -0.61
C HIS A 51 -4.59 6.01 -1.14
N ASP A 52 -5.89 6.29 -1.15
CA ASP A 52 -6.89 5.36 -1.66
C ASP A 52 -6.75 5.18 -3.17
N ALA A 53 -6.50 6.25 -3.92
CA ALA A 53 -6.21 6.14 -5.35
C ALA A 53 -4.96 5.29 -5.66
N LEU A 54 -3.90 5.39 -4.85
CA LEU A 54 -2.72 4.52 -4.96
C LEU A 54 -3.11 3.04 -4.77
N LYS A 55 -3.83 2.72 -3.70
CA LYS A 55 -4.29 1.34 -3.41
C LYS A 55 -5.23 0.81 -4.48
N GLU A 56 -6.13 1.65 -4.98
CA GLU A 56 -7.09 1.27 -6.00
C GLU A 56 -6.41 1.02 -7.34
N SER A 57 -5.36 1.75 -7.70
CA SER A 57 -4.69 1.61 -9.00
C SER A 57 -3.98 0.27 -9.21
N ILE A 58 -3.58 -0.41 -8.14
CA ILE A 58 -2.77 -1.64 -8.17
C ILE A 58 -3.62 -2.90 -7.91
N PRO A 59 -3.13 -4.10 -8.27
CA PRO A 59 -3.74 -5.35 -7.84
C PRO A 59 -3.85 -5.41 -6.32
N SER A 60 -4.95 -5.99 -5.82
CA SER A 60 -5.07 -6.27 -4.39
C SER A 60 -4.17 -7.43 -3.98
N TYR A 61 -3.76 -7.43 -2.72
CA TYR A 61 -2.91 -8.45 -2.10
C TYR A 61 -3.35 -9.90 -2.37
N ASP A 62 -4.67 -10.16 -2.30
CA ASP A 62 -5.23 -11.51 -2.45
C ASP A 62 -5.34 -11.99 -3.90
N TYR A 63 -5.24 -11.07 -4.87
CA TYR A 63 -5.41 -11.35 -6.30
C TYR A 63 -4.10 -11.13 -7.09
N ILE A 64 -2.94 -11.10 -6.42
CA ILE A 64 -1.65 -11.17 -7.13
C ILE A 64 -1.49 -12.54 -7.75
N MET A 65 -1.06 -12.55 -9.01
CA MET A 65 -0.69 -13.74 -9.76
C MET A 65 0.62 -13.47 -10.50
N THR A 66 1.49 -14.47 -10.55
CA THR A 66 2.78 -14.42 -11.26
C THR A 66 2.96 -15.65 -12.14
N GLN A 67 3.88 -15.57 -13.09
CA GLN A 67 4.24 -16.70 -13.95
C GLN A 67 4.81 -17.87 -13.15
N SER A 68 5.47 -17.61 -12.01
CA SER A 68 6.01 -18.65 -11.13
C SER A 68 4.96 -19.43 -10.34
N ASP A 69 3.70 -19.02 -10.34
CA ASP A 69 2.64 -19.76 -9.63
C ASP A 69 2.28 -21.08 -10.35
N TYR A 70 2.62 -21.22 -11.64
CA TYR A 70 2.28 -22.39 -12.45
C TYR A 70 3.40 -22.88 -13.37
N LEU A 71 4.41 -22.06 -13.66
CA LEU A 71 5.62 -22.52 -14.34
C LEU A 71 6.62 -23.05 -13.32
N ASP A 72 7.34 -24.10 -13.70
CA ASP A 72 8.40 -24.71 -12.88
C ASP A 72 9.75 -24.77 -13.62
N GLU A 73 10.75 -25.29 -12.94
CA GLU A 73 12.11 -25.44 -13.49
C GLU A 73 12.14 -26.42 -14.69
N GLU A 74 11.25 -27.41 -14.73
CA GLU A 74 11.17 -28.38 -15.83
C GLU A 74 10.69 -27.72 -17.12
N ASP A 75 9.87 -26.66 -17.00
CA ASP A 75 9.46 -25.88 -18.16
C ASP A 75 10.64 -25.16 -18.81
N ASN A 76 11.63 -24.72 -18.03
CA ASN A 76 12.74 -23.85 -18.45
C ASN A 76 12.24 -22.58 -19.17
N LEU A 77 11.12 -22.02 -18.69
CA LEU A 77 10.46 -20.82 -19.25
C LEU A 77 10.56 -19.61 -18.32
N LEU A 78 10.79 -19.81 -17.03
CA LEU A 78 11.01 -18.73 -16.05
C LEU A 78 12.42 -18.15 -16.15
N GLY A 79 12.54 -16.83 -15.97
CA GLY A 79 13.83 -16.11 -15.96
C GLY A 79 14.60 -16.11 -17.30
N GLY A 80 14.09 -16.79 -18.33
CA GLY A 80 14.71 -16.87 -19.65
C GLY A 80 14.41 -15.66 -20.55
N PHE A 81 15.08 -15.63 -21.71
CA PHE A 81 14.93 -14.60 -22.76
C PHE A 81 13.65 -14.70 -23.60
N VAL A 82 12.77 -15.63 -23.26
CA VAL A 82 11.48 -15.79 -23.94
C VAL A 82 10.49 -14.81 -23.32
N ASP A 83 9.82 -14.01 -24.14
CA ASP A 83 8.73 -13.13 -23.70
C ASP A 83 7.48 -13.94 -23.33
N VAL A 84 6.48 -13.28 -22.74
CA VAL A 84 5.27 -13.94 -22.26
C VAL A 84 4.52 -14.64 -23.41
N GLU A 85 4.36 -14.00 -24.57
CA GLU A 85 3.68 -14.59 -25.73
C GLU A 85 4.44 -15.79 -26.30
N GLY A 86 5.78 -15.72 -26.29
CA GLY A 86 6.66 -16.82 -26.69
C GLY A 86 6.55 -18.00 -25.74
N ARG A 87 6.44 -17.77 -24.43
CA ARG A 87 6.23 -18.84 -23.43
C ARG A 87 4.92 -19.58 -23.73
N LEU A 88 3.83 -18.85 -23.98
CA LEU A 88 2.56 -19.47 -24.38
C LEU A 88 2.71 -20.34 -25.64
N SER A 89 3.36 -19.79 -26.67
CA SER A 89 3.57 -20.48 -27.94
C SER A 89 4.39 -21.77 -27.77
N ILE A 90 5.38 -21.77 -26.88
CA ILE A 90 6.18 -22.95 -26.54
C ILE A 90 5.34 -23.99 -25.81
N LEU A 91 4.54 -23.58 -24.81
CA LEU A 91 3.65 -24.50 -24.08
C LEU A 91 2.64 -25.16 -25.04
N GLU A 92 2.00 -24.37 -25.89
CA GLU A 92 1.06 -24.88 -26.89
C GLU A 92 1.72 -25.80 -27.92
N LYS A 93 2.98 -25.52 -28.31
CA LYS A 93 3.75 -26.42 -29.16
C LYS A 93 4.04 -27.75 -28.46
N ARG A 94 4.52 -27.72 -27.21
CA ARG A 94 4.77 -28.93 -26.41
C ARG A 94 3.51 -29.77 -26.27
N LEU A 95 2.33 -29.15 -26.17
CA LEU A 95 1.07 -29.88 -26.05
C LEU A 95 0.69 -30.56 -27.37
N ARG A 96 0.85 -29.86 -28.50
CA ARG A 96 0.63 -30.45 -29.84
C ARG A 96 1.59 -31.60 -30.15
N ASP A 97 2.82 -31.51 -29.65
CA ASP A 97 3.85 -32.52 -29.87
C ASP A 97 3.74 -33.69 -28.85
N SER A 98 2.81 -33.62 -27.89
CA SER A 98 2.56 -34.69 -26.92
C SER A 98 1.77 -35.83 -27.56
N GLU A 99 2.29 -37.05 -27.46
CA GLU A 99 1.63 -38.26 -27.99
C GLU A 99 0.43 -38.69 -27.14
N GLU A 100 0.42 -38.33 -25.86
CA GLU A 100 -0.63 -38.64 -24.88
C GLU A 100 -1.24 -37.36 -24.29
N PRO A 101 -2.47 -37.41 -23.76
CA PRO A 101 -3.08 -36.29 -23.05
C PRO A 101 -2.19 -35.80 -21.89
N ASN A 102 -1.84 -34.52 -21.89
CA ASN A 102 -0.99 -33.91 -20.88
C ASN A 102 -1.75 -32.85 -20.09
N GLY A 103 -2.51 -33.30 -19.09
CA GLY A 103 -3.36 -32.41 -18.26
C GLY A 103 -2.58 -31.35 -17.48
N LEU A 104 -1.31 -31.61 -17.14
CA LEU A 104 -0.46 -30.60 -16.50
C LEU A 104 -0.15 -29.45 -17.48
N LEU A 105 0.18 -29.79 -18.73
CA LEU A 105 0.49 -28.79 -19.74
C LEU A 105 -0.76 -28.00 -20.17
N GLU A 106 -1.91 -28.67 -20.28
CA GLU A 106 -3.22 -28.01 -20.47
C GLU A 106 -3.50 -27.00 -19.36
N TYR A 107 -3.30 -27.40 -18.09
CA TYR A 107 -3.43 -26.53 -16.94
C TYR A 107 -2.48 -25.32 -17.03
N LYS A 108 -1.19 -25.54 -17.34
CA LYS A 108 -0.20 -24.45 -17.47
C LYS A 108 -0.59 -23.46 -18.57
N ILE A 109 -1.07 -23.93 -19.72
CA ILE A 109 -1.55 -23.07 -20.81
C ILE A 109 -2.78 -22.26 -20.35
N GLU A 110 -3.71 -22.88 -19.65
CA GLU A 110 -4.90 -22.20 -19.12
C GLU A 110 -4.50 -21.11 -18.11
N GLN A 111 -3.61 -21.42 -17.16
CA GLN A 111 -3.10 -20.44 -16.20
C GLN A 111 -2.32 -19.33 -16.87
N HIS A 112 -1.52 -19.64 -17.89
CA HIS A 112 -0.76 -18.62 -18.62
C HIS A 112 -1.65 -17.66 -19.42
N LYS A 113 -2.79 -18.11 -19.92
CA LYS A 113 -3.79 -17.24 -20.55
C LYS A 113 -4.47 -16.32 -19.52
N LYS A 114 -4.88 -16.89 -18.36
CA LYS A 114 -5.44 -16.11 -17.24
C LYS A 114 -4.45 -15.07 -16.73
N TYR A 115 -3.24 -15.53 -16.41
CA TYR A 115 -1.97 -14.89 -16.70
C TYR A 115 -2.00 -13.48 -17.30
N MET A 116 -1.92 -13.51 -18.63
CA MET A 116 -1.82 -12.36 -19.51
C MET A 116 -3.04 -11.44 -19.42
N GLU A 117 -4.24 -11.99 -19.27
CA GLU A 117 -5.46 -11.18 -19.12
C GLU A 117 -5.43 -10.36 -17.81
N TYR A 118 -5.09 -11.02 -16.71
CA TYR A 118 -4.91 -10.38 -15.41
C TYR A 118 -3.86 -9.27 -15.49
N TRP A 119 -2.67 -9.61 -16.01
CA TRP A 119 -1.56 -8.66 -16.06
C TRP A 119 -1.92 -7.44 -16.90
N SER A 120 -2.50 -7.66 -18.09
CA SER A 120 -2.93 -6.59 -19.00
C SER A 120 -3.94 -5.65 -18.32
N LYS A 121 -4.99 -6.20 -17.71
CA LYS A 121 -6.01 -5.41 -17.01
C LYS A 121 -5.42 -4.60 -15.85
N SER A 122 -4.55 -5.22 -15.06
CA SER A 122 -3.90 -4.57 -13.93
C SER A 122 -2.91 -3.50 -14.37
N ASN A 123 -2.09 -3.76 -15.38
CA ASN A 123 -1.12 -2.81 -15.92
C ASN A 123 -1.83 -1.61 -16.55
N SER A 124 -2.90 -1.82 -17.33
CA SER A 124 -3.68 -0.70 -17.89
C SER A 124 -4.23 0.21 -16.79
N LYS A 125 -4.72 -0.33 -15.68
CA LYS A 125 -5.21 0.47 -14.55
C LYS A 125 -4.10 1.30 -13.91
N ILE A 126 -2.91 0.72 -13.74
CA ILE A 126 -1.73 1.42 -13.20
C ILE A 126 -1.30 2.53 -14.16
N GLU A 127 -1.17 2.23 -15.45
CA GLU A 127 -0.76 3.20 -16.47
C GLU A 127 -1.75 4.34 -16.63
N GLU A 128 -3.06 4.07 -16.69
CA GLU A 128 -4.11 5.08 -16.72
C GLU A 128 -4.01 6.03 -15.52
N PHE A 129 -3.79 5.46 -14.33
CA PHE A 129 -3.62 6.26 -13.12
C PHE A 129 -2.33 7.09 -13.19
N MET A 130 -1.17 6.49 -13.48
CA MET A 130 0.12 7.20 -13.51
C MET A 130 0.18 8.28 -14.60
N ASN A 131 -0.52 8.09 -15.72
CA ASN A 131 -0.62 9.08 -16.79
C ASN A 131 -1.71 10.13 -16.55
N SER A 132 -2.55 9.96 -15.52
CA SER A 132 -3.57 10.95 -15.19
C SER A 132 -2.97 12.25 -14.64
N GLY A 133 -3.64 13.37 -14.91
CA GLY A 133 -3.29 14.65 -14.27
C GLY A 133 -3.39 14.60 -12.73
N PHE A 134 -4.22 13.69 -12.20
CA PHE A 134 -4.40 13.48 -10.77
C PHE A 134 -3.16 12.87 -10.09
N TYR A 135 -2.40 12.02 -10.78
CA TYR A 135 -1.20 11.41 -10.21
C TYR A 135 -0.10 12.43 -9.87
N ASN A 136 -0.02 13.56 -10.59
CA ASN A 136 0.88 14.65 -10.19
C ASN A 136 0.47 15.27 -8.86
N ALA A 137 -0.83 15.38 -8.57
CA ALA A 137 -1.31 15.82 -7.27
C ALA A 137 -0.98 14.78 -6.17
N VAL A 138 -1.15 13.49 -6.46
CA VAL A 138 -0.76 12.39 -5.55
C VAL A 138 0.72 12.48 -5.19
N LYS A 139 1.62 12.58 -6.17
CA LYS A 139 3.07 12.72 -5.95
C LYS A 139 3.42 13.94 -5.12
N SER A 140 2.70 15.05 -5.29
CA SER A 140 2.95 16.28 -4.54
C SER A 140 2.40 16.23 -3.10
N ALA A 141 1.34 15.47 -2.87
CA ALA A 141 0.64 15.44 -1.59
C ALA A 141 1.18 14.34 -0.67
N CYS A 142 1.47 13.15 -1.21
CA CYS A 142 1.87 11.99 -0.44
C CYS A 142 3.32 12.08 0.06
N ASP A 143 3.58 11.38 1.16
CA ASP A 143 4.92 11.22 1.71
C ASP A 143 5.86 10.52 0.70
N GLY A 144 7.13 10.92 0.72
CA GLY A 144 8.14 10.39 -0.20
C GLY A 144 8.33 8.87 -0.10
N GLU A 145 8.21 8.29 1.10
CA GLU A 145 8.30 6.84 1.29
C GLU A 145 7.08 6.12 0.73
N VAL A 146 5.89 6.72 0.82
CA VAL A 146 4.66 6.17 0.20
C VAL A 146 4.84 6.09 -1.32
N ILE A 147 5.30 7.17 -1.95
CA ILE A 147 5.53 7.21 -3.39
C ILE A 147 6.63 6.24 -3.81
N LYS A 148 7.72 6.15 -3.05
CA LYS A 148 8.79 5.19 -3.30
C LYS A 148 8.30 3.75 -3.23
N CYS A 149 7.56 3.36 -2.19
CA CYS A 149 6.99 2.01 -2.07
C CYS A 149 6.03 1.68 -3.23
N TYR A 150 5.28 2.68 -3.72
CA TYR A 150 4.43 2.51 -4.90
C TYR A 150 5.25 2.20 -6.16
N TYR A 151 6.36 2.92 -6.39
CA TYR A 151 7.26 2.65 -7.50
C TYR A 151 7.99 1.32 -7.37
N ASP A 152 8.43 0.93 -6.17
CA ASP A 152 9.04 -0.37 -5.90
C ASP A 152 8.09 -1.51 -6.33
N PHE A 153 6.79 -1.39 -6.00
CA PHE A 153 5.78 -2.34 -6.46
C PHE A 153 5.60 -2.30 -7.98
N PHE A 154 5.38 -1.12 -8.56
CA PHE A 154 5.13 -0.96 -10.00
C PHE A 154 6.27 -1.55 -10.84
N VAL A 155 7.52 -1.23 -10.52
CA VAL A 155 8.69 -1.74 -11.25
C VAL A 155 8.79 -3.25 -11.12
N ALA A 156 8.58 -3.82 -9.93
CA ALA A 156 8.59 -5.27 -9.75
C ALA A 156 7.46 -5.95 -10.55
N PHE A 157 6.25 -5.40 -10.50
CA PHE A 157 5.08 -5.92 -11.23
C PHE A 157 5.28 -5.87 -12.75
N HIS A 158 5.88 -4.80 -13.26
CA HIS A 158 6.15 -4.67 -14.69
C HIS A 158 7.29 -5.59 -15.14
N ASN A 159 8.36 -5.68 -14.33
CA ASN A 159 9.48 -6.58 -14.60
C ASN A 159 9.09 -8.06 -14.51
N GLU A 160 8.15 -8.43 -13.65
CA GLU A 160 7.66 -9.81 -13.57
C GLU A 160 7.15 -10.31 -14.94
N HIS A 161 6.57 -9.42 -15.74
CA HIS A 161 6.06 -9.74 -17.07
C HIS A 161 7.14 -9.70 -18.15
N PHE A 162 7.88 -8.60 -18.23
CA PHE A 162 8.78 -8.31 -19.36
C PHE A 162 10.23 -8.73 -19.15
N TYR A 163 10.71 -8.80 -17.90
CA TYR A 163 12.14 -8.88 -17.64
C TYR A 163 12.65 -10.32 -17.62
N SER A 164 13.70 -10.57 -18.40
CA SER A 164 14.51 -11.78 -18.30
C SER A 164 15.56 -11.59 -17.22
N GLY A 165 15.38 -12.23 -16.07
CA GLY A 165 16.32 -12.15 -14.95
C GLY A 165 15.81 -12.90 -13.71
N PRO A 166 16.06 -12.38 -12.50
CA PRO A 166 15.58 -13.02 -11.28
C PRO A 166 14.06 -13.22 -11.35
N ILE A 167 13.62 -14.41 -10.95
CA ILE A 167 12.20 -14.74 -10.87
C ILE A 167 11.56 -13.81 -9.84
N ILE A 168 10.55 -13.07 -10.27
CA ILE A 168 9.72 -12.24 -9.39
C ILE A 168 8.49 -13.07 -9.07
N ASP A 169 8.42 -13.53 -7.83
CA ASP A 169 7.33 -14.37 -7.36
C ASP A 169 6.24 -13.55 -6.66
N THR A 170 5.13 -14.24 -6.39
CA THR A 170 3.97 -13.69 -5.70
C THR A 170 4.32 -13.14 -4.32
N ASP A 171 5.27 -13.74 -3.60
CA ASP A 171 5.67 -13.32 -2.26
C ASP A 171 6.45 -11.99 -2.28
N LEU A 172 7.32 -11.78 -3.27
CA LEU A 172 8.00 -10.50 -3.47
C LEU A 172 7.02 -9.38 -3.76
N LEU A 173 6.08 -9.60 -4.69
CA LEU A 173 5.06 -8.59 -5.02
C LEU A 173 4.15 -8.29 -3.83
N ARG A 174 3.74 -9.31 -3.08
CA ARG A 174 2.98 -9.15 -1.82
C ARG A 174 3.78 -8.39 -0.77
N GLY A 175 5.07 -8.67 -0.62
CA GLY A 175 5.96 -7.93 0.27
C GLY A 175 6.02 -6.45 -0.08
N ASN A 176 6.13 -6.11 -1.37
CA ASN A 176 6.10 -4.72 -1.83
C ASN A 176 4.75 -4.04 -1.56
N LEU A 177 3.62 -4.73 -1.75
CA LEU A 177 2.30 -4.21 -1.36
C LEU A 177 2.20 -3.96 0.14
N SER A 178 2.66 -4.90 0.97
CA SER A 178 2.65 -4.74 2.42
C SER A 178 3.47 -3.52 2.85
N ARG A 179 4.65 -3.31 2.25
CA ARG A 179 5.48 -2.12 2.49
C ARG A 179 4.75 -0.82 2.13
N LEU A 180 4.05 -0.79 0.99
CA LEU A 180 3.22 0.36 0.60
C LEU A 180 2.10 0.61 1.61
N PHE A 181 1.36 -0.42 1.99
CA PHE A 181 0.24 -0.28 2.93
C PHE A 181 0.72 0.13 4.33
N GLU A 182 1.88 -0.34 4.75
CA GLU A 182 2.51 0.09 6.00
C GLU A 182 2.96 1.55 5.93
N ALA A 183 3.59 1.98 4.83
CA ALA A 183 3.98 3.37 4.62
C ALA A 183 2.75 4.30 4.66
N ILE A 184 1.67 3.93 3.99
CA ILE A 184 0.39 4.68 4.03
C ILE A 184 -0.15 4.73 5.46
N LYS A 185 -0.21 3.59 6.16
CA LYS A 185 -0.68 3.52 7.54
C LYS A 185 0.17 4.39 8.47
N ASN A 186 1.47 4.48 8.23
CA ASN A 186 2.37 5.31 9.03
C ASN A 186 2.17 6.80 8.71
N ALA A 187 1.99 7.18 7.45
CA ALA A 187 1.62 8.55 7.06
C ALA A 187 0.29 8.99 7.68
N GLU A 188 -0.66 8.08 7.87
CA GLU A 188 -1.97 8.35 8.48
C GLU A 188 -2.00 8.30 10.02
N LYS A 189 -0.89 7.98 10.68
CA LYS A 189 -0.79 7.99 12.16
C LYS A 189 -0.37 9.34 12.75
N PHE A 190 0.08 10.28 11.91
CA PHE A 190 0.63 11.56 12.36
C PHE A 190 -0.44 12.59 12.72
#